data_AF-A0AA37PL84-F1
#
_entry.id   AF-A0AA37PL84-F1
#
_cell.length_a   1.000
_cell.length_b   1.000
_cell.length_c   1.000
_cell.angle_alpha   90.00
_cell.angle_beta   90.00
_cell.angle_gamma   90.00
#
_symmetry.space_group_name_H-M   'P 1'
#
loop_
_entity.id
_entity.type
_entity.pdbx_description
1 polymer ?
#
loop_
_entity_poly.entity_id
_entity_poly.type
_entity_poly.pdbx_seq_one_letter_code
_entity_poly.pdbx_strand_id
1 'polypeptide(L)'
;MAIASVTAVTDPPGRVLAGIAGAGLLVFAGGTWRARPKLAITADGLVIRGWFRTQVLQHSDIKIIRITEFRRLGRKVRFLEVETVDDRLVLFSRWDLGAEPLEVLDALTAAGYAGRDGAGPA
;
A
#
# COMPACT_ATOMS: atom_id res chain seq x y z
N MET A 1 -24.46 -5.20 -12.95
CA MET A 1 -25.16 -5.97 -11.89
C MET A 1 -25.73 -5.11 -10.76
N ALA A 2 -25.17 -3.95 -10.40
CA ALA A 2 -25.73 -3.08 -9.35
C ALA A 2 -27.11 -2.45 -9.67
N ILE A 3 -27.47 -2.30 -10.95
CA ILE A 3 -28.73 -1.66 -11.38
C ILE A 3 -29.96 -2.57 -11.13
N ALA A 4 -29.81 -3.89 -11.22
CA ALA A 4 -30.93 -4.83 -11.09
C ALA A 4 -31.45 -4.96 -9.65
N SER A 5 -30.61 -4.71 -8.64
CA SER A 5 -30.99 -4.82 -7.22
C SER A 5 -31.94 -3.71 -6.76
N VAL A 6 -31.91 -2.52 -7.39
CA VAL A 6 -32.82 -1.41 -7.06
C VAL A 6 -34.24 -1.65 -7.59
N THR A 7 -34.39 -2.43 -8.65
CA THR A 7 -35.68 -2.67 -9.31
C THR A 7 -36.44 -3.89 -8.78
N ALA A 8 -35.77 -4.84 -8.11
CA ALA A 8 -36.39 -6.08 -7.60
C ALA A 8 -37.01 -5.96 -6.20
N VAL A 9 -36.66 -4.90 -5.44
CA VAL A 9 -37.16 -4.69 -4.07
C VAL A 9 -38.40 -3.81 -4.11
N THR A 10 -39.55 -4.40 -3.76
CA THR A 10 -40.87 -3.74 -3.83
C THR A 10 -41.24 -2.97 -2.57
N ASP A 11 -40.48 -3.11 -1.48
CA ASP A 11 -40.71 -2.39 -0.22
C ASP A 11 -39.77 -1.17 -0.04
N PRO A 12 -40.28 -0.01 0.39
CA PRO A 12 -39.46 1.20 0.62
C PRO A 12 -38.24 1.01 1.54
N PRO A 13 -38.31 0.23 2.64
CA PRO A 13 -37.16 0.00 3.52
C PRO A 13 -36.01 -0.74 2.84
N GLY A 14 -36.31 -1.81 2.09
CA GLY A 14 -35.28 -2.59 1.40
C GLY A 14 -34.50 -1.78 0.36
N ARG A 15 -35.13 -0.80 -0.30
CA ARG A 15 -34.46 0.13 -1.22
C ARG A 15 -33.46 1.05 -0.52
N VAL A 16 -33.81 1.54 0.67
CA VAL A 16 -32.90 2.37 1.48
C VAL A 16 -31.68 1.56 1.90
N LEU A 17 -31.88 0.34 2.41
CA LEU A 17 -30.78 -0.54 2.80
C LEU A 17 -29.89 -0.92 1.62
N ALA A 18 -30.47 -1.26 0.46
CA ALA A 18 -29.72 -1.57 -0.75
C ALA A 18 -28.92 -0.36 -1.26
N GLY A 19 -29.48 0.85 -1.18
CA GLY A 19 -28.78 2.09 -1.51
C GLY A 19 -27.57 2.35 -0.61
N ILE A 20 -27.73 2.18 0.71
CA ILE A 20 -26.63 2.32 1.68
C ILE A 20 -25.54 1.28 1.42
N ALA A 21 -25.91 0.02 1.20
CA ALA A 21 -24.97 -1.05 0.91
C ALA A 21 -24.19 -0.78 -0.40
N GLY A 22 -24.90 -0.37 -1.46
CA GLY A 22 -24.29 0.00 -2.74
C GLY A 22 -23.33 1.19 -2.61
N ALA A 23 -23.73 2.24 -1.90
CA ALA A 23 -22.88 3.39 -1.63
C ALA A 23 -21.64 2.99 -0.81
N GLY A 24 -21.81 2.17 0.23
CA GLY A 24 -20.71 1.64 1.04
C GLY A 24 -19.71 0.83 0.21
N LEU A 25 -20.20 -0.02 -0.70
CA LEU A 25 -19.36 -0.78 -1.63
C LEU A 25 -18.61 0.13 -2.61
N LEU A 26 -19.24 1.21 -3.11
CA LEU A 26 -18.59 2.17 -3.99
C LEU A 26 -17.49 2.96 -3.26
N VAL A 27 -17.74 3.41 -2.04
CA VAL A 27 -16.73 4.08 -1.20
C VAL A 27 -15.60 3.11 -0.89
N PHE A 28 -15.91 1.87 -0.52
CA PHE A 28 -14.92 0.83 -0.25
C PHE A 28 -14.06 0.53 -1.49
N ALA A 29 -14.68 0.37 -2.66
CA ALA A 29 -13.98 0.12 -3.92
C ALA A 29 -13.10 1.32 -4.32
N GLY A 30 -13.65 2.54 -4.28
CA GLY A 30 -12.91 3.76 -4.59
C GLY A 30 -11.72 3.97 -3.65
N GLY A 31 -11.92 3.71 -2.36
CA GLY A 31 -10.87 3.74 -1.35
C GLY A 31 -9.78 2.69 -1.58
N THR A 32 -10.17 1.45 -1.87
CA THR A 32 -9.24 0.35 -2.16
C THR A 32 -8.43 0.62 -3.45
N TRP A 33 -9.05 1.25 -4.45
CA TRP A 33 -8.39 1.58 -5.71
C TRP A 33 -7.44 2.79 -5.58
N ARG A 34 -7.82 3.82 -4.81
CA ARG A 34 -6.98 5.01 -4.59
C ARG A 34 -5.67 4.68 -3.84
N ALA A 35 -5.62 3.53 -3.18
CA ALA A 35 -4.47 3.05 -2.43
C ALA A 35 -3.35 2.42 -3.28
N ARG A 36 -3.32 2.58 -4.61
CA ARG A 36 -2.33 1.93 -5.49
C ARG A 36 -1.82 2.88 -6.59
N PRO A 37 -0.50 2.97 -6.88
CA PRO A 37 0.65 2.52 -6.08
C PRO A 37 0.96 3.51 -4.95
N LYS A 38 1.21 3.02 -3.73
CA LYS A 38 1.58 3.88 -2.59
C LYS A 38 3.03 4.34 -2.63
N LEU A 39 3.88 3.72 -3.45
CA LEU A 39 5.30 4.03 -3.53
C LEU A 39 5.65 4.42 -4.97
N ALA A 40 6.21 5.61 -5.15
CA ALA A 40 6.65 6.10 -6.45
C ALA A 40 7.97 6.84 -6.34
N ILE A 41 8.90 6.54 -7.24
CA ILE A 41 10.13 7.31 -7.40
C ILE A 41 9.78 8.54 -8.24
N THR A 42 10.00 9.73 -7.69
CA THR A 42 9.76 11.02 -8.36
C THR A 42 11.06 11.82 -8.40
N ALA A 43 11.14 12.86 -9.23
CA ALA A 43 12.31 13.76 -9.28
C ALA A 43 12.62 14.40 -7.91
N ASP A 44 11.59 14.68 -7.12
CA ASP A 44 11.73 15.26 -5.78
C ASP A 44 12.06 14.23 -4.69
N GLY A 45 12.04 12.92 -4.95
CA GLY A 45 12.27 11.91 -3.93
C GLY A 45 11.36 10.69 -4.01
N LEU A 46 11.39 9.86 -2.96
CA LEU A 46 10.56 8.68 -2.80
C LEU A 46 9.21 9.08 -2.19
N VAL A 47 8.14 8.99 -2.98
CA VAL A 47 6.80 9.40 -2.57
C VAL A 47 6.06 8.22 -1.95
N ILE A 48 5.66 8.38 -0.70
CA ILE A 48 4.76 7.48 0.03
C ILE A 48 3.36 8.12 0.09
N ARG A 49 2.41 7.57 -0.66
CA ARG A 49 1.01 7.98 -0.63
C ARG A 49 0.23 7.18 0.41
N GLY A 50 -0.09 7.83 1.53
CA GLY A 50 -1.07 7.36 2.50
C GLY A 50 -2.50 7.71 2.08
N TRP A 51 -3.47 7.21 2.84
CA TRP A 51 -4.89 7.48 2.60
C TRP A 51 -5.25 8.96 2.76
N PHE A 52 -4.66 9.63 3.75
CA PHE A 52 -4.95 11.03 4.09
C PHE A 52 -3.80 11.98 3.78
N ARG A 53 -2.56 11.49 3.63
CA ARG A 53 -1.37 12.31 3.44
C ARG A 53 -0.42 11.66 2.46
N THR A 54 0.23 12.47 1.65
CA THR A 54 1.36 12.07 0.81
C THR A 54 2.63 12.61 1.47
N GLN A 55 3.62 11.74 1.66
CA GLN A 55 4.92 12.09 2.21
C GLN A 55 5.97 11.90 1.12
N VAL A 56 6.84 12.88 0.94
CA VAL A 56 8.00 12.79 0.06
C VAL A 56 9.21 12.57 0.96
N LEU A 57 9.91 11.46 0.77
CA LEU A 57 11.14 11.12 1.49
C LEU A 57 12.33 11.38 0.58
N GLN A 58 13.27 12.20 1.05
CA GLN A 58 14.58 12.33 0.44
C GLN A 58 15.45 11.11 0.77
N HIS A 59 16.54 10.94 0.04
CA HIS A 59 17.55 9.93 0.36
C HIS A 59 18.11 10.10 1.78
N SER A 60 18.21 11.33 2.29
CA SER A 60 18.65 11.64 3.66
C SER A 60 17.67 11.21 4.73
N ASP A 61 16.39 11.10 4.39
CA ASP A 61 15.32 10.80 5.34
C ASP A 61 15.15 9.28 5.54
N ILE A 62 15.80 8.49 4.69
CA ILE A 62 15.72 7.04 4.65
C ILE A 62 16.92 6.47 5.40
N LYS A 63 16.63 5.75 6.48
CA LYS A 63 17.63 5.09 7.32
C LYS A 63 18.02 3.74 6.75
N ILE A 64 17.03 2.90 6.46
CA ILE A 64 17.26 1.58 5.87
C ILE A 64 16.03 1.12 5.09
N ILE A 65 16.26 0.42 3.97
CA ILE A 65 15.22 -0.29 3.23
C ILE A 65 15.58 -1.78 3.20
N ARG A 66 14.68 -2.64 3.65
CA ARG A 66 14.92 -4.10 3.72
C ARG A 66 13.69 -4.93 3.36
N ILE A 67 13.93 -6.20 3.08
CA ILE A 67 12.84 -7.19 2.96
C ILE A 67 12.73 -7.95 4.27
N THR A 68 11.51 -8.00 4.79
CA THR A 68 11.16 -8.84 5.94
C THR A 68 10.26 -9.98 5.46
N GLU A 69 10.67 -11.22 5.72
CA GLU A 69 9.92 -12.41 5.37
C GLU A 69 9.24 -13.03 6.60
N PHE A 70 7.94 -13.30 6.50
CA PHE A 70 7.19 -14.04 7.52
C PHE A 70 6.69 -15.36 6.94
N ARG A 71 6.81 -16.45 7.72
CA ARG A 71 6.18 -17.73 7.42
C ARG A 71 4.90 -17.88 8.24
N ARG A 72 3.75 -17.99 7.59
CA ARG A 72 2.45 -18.23 8.24
C ARG A 72 1.66 -19.29 7.49
N LEU A 73 1.22 -20.34 8.18
CA LEU A 73 0.40 -21.42 7.62
C LEU A 73 0.99 -22.04 6.33
N GLY A 74 2.30 -22.28 6.32
CA GLY A 74 3.00 -22.83 5.15
C GLY A 74 3.22 -21.83 4.00
N ARG A 75 2.74 -20.59 4.10
CA ARG A 75 2.95 -19.54 3.09
C ARG A 75 4.04 -18.57 3.53
N LYS A 76 4.97 -18.26 2.62
CA LYS A 76 5.92 -17.15 2.78
C LYS A 76 5.24 -15.86 2.35
N VAL A 77 5.29 -14.84 3.19
CA VAL A 77 4.80 -13.49 2.90
C VAL A 77 5.96 -12.52 3.06
N ARG A 78 6.18 -11.70 2.03
CA ARG A 78 7.26 -10.70 1.99
C ARG A 78 6.67 -9.31 2.16
N PHE A 79 7.40 -8.48 2.90
CA PHE A 79 7.12 -7.07 3.04
C PHE A 79 8.38 -6.28 2.71
N LEU A 80 8.20 -5.15 2.05
CA LEU A 80 9.22 -4.13 1.90
C LEU A 80 9.10 -3.18 3.08
N GLU A 81 10.17 -3.06 3.84
CA GLU A 81 10.25 -2.24 5.04
C GLU A 81 11.10 -1.01 4.74
N VAL A 82 10.55 0.17 5.00
CA VAL A 82 11.22 1.46 4.87
C VAL A 82 11.27 2.10 6.25
N GLU A 83 12.46 2.19 6.82
CA GLU A 83 12.73 2.88 8.06
C GLU A 83 13.28 4.28 7.76
N THR A 84 12.72 5.28 8.41
CA THR A 84 13.15 6.68 8.28
C THR A 84 14.09 7.06 9.42
N VAL A 85 14.84 8.15 9.24
CA VAL A 85 15.72 8.70 10.28
C VAL A 85 14.97 9.15 11.54
N ASP A 86 13.69 9.50 11.41
CA ASP A 86 12.79 9.83 12.53
C ASP A 86 12.21 8.56 13.23
N ASP A 87 12.87 7.41 13.06
CA ASP A 87 12.47 6.09 13.56
C ASP A 87 11.03 5.66 13.18
N ARG A 88 10.48 6.23 12.11
CA ARG A 88 9.20 5.77 11.54
C ARG A 88 9.44 4.56 10.66
N LEU A 89 8.65 3.53 10.88
CA LEU A 89 8.68 2.29 10.11
C LEU A 89 7.43 2.15 9.25
N VAL A 90 7.63 1.98 7.94
CA VAL A 90 6.54 1.72 6.99
C VAL A 90 6.75 0.37 6.33
N LEU A 91 5.75 -0.50 6.45
CA LEU A 91 5.72 -1.83 5.83
C LEU A 91 4.79 -1.82 4.62
N PHE A 92 5.31 -2.23 3.47
CA PHE A 92 4.55 -2.37 2.24
C PHE A 92 4.42 -3.83 1.85
N SER A 93 3.18 -4.26 1.65
CA SER A 93 2.89 -5.58 1.10
C SER A 93 2.89 -5.55 -0.43
N ARG A 94 2.87 -6.74 -1.07
CA ARG A 94 2.54 -6.87 -2.51
C ARG A 94 1.22 -6.16 -2.87
N TRP A 95 0.27 -6.09 -1.92
CA TRP A 95 -1.00 -5.38 -2.09
C TRP A 95 -0.89 -3.86 -1.97
N ASP A 96 0.21 -3.30 -1.48
CA ASP A 96 0.43 -1.85 -1.47
C ASP A 96 1.26 -1.40 -2.67
N LEU A 97 2.23 -2.23 -3.07
CA LEU A 97 3.20 -1.90 -4.12
C LEU A 97 2.65 -2.11 -5.53
N GLY A 98 1.78 -3.10 -5.74
CA GLY A 98 1.33 -3.47 -7.11
C GLY A 98 2.27 -4.47 -7.81
N ALA A 99 3.49 -4.62 -7.31
CA ALA A 99 4.52 -5.53 -7.79
C ALA A 99 5.08 -6.39 -6.65
N GLU A 100 5.93 -7.37 -6.98
CA GLU A 100 6.61 -8.19 -5.99
C GLU A 100 7.60 -7.33 -5.17
N PRO A 101 7.60 -7.42 -3.82
CA PRO A 101 8.45 -6.57 -2.99
C PRO A 101 9.95 -6.62 -3.32
N LEU A 102 10.46 -7.77 -3.76
CA LEU A 102 11.86 -7.90 -4.18
C LEU A 102 12.16 -7.10 -5.45
N GLU A 103 11.29 -7.17 -6.45
CA GLU A 103 11.45 -6.39 -7.69
C GLU A 103 11.44 -4.89 -7.40
N VAL A 104 10.63 -4.46 -6.43
CA VAL A 104 10.62 -3.06 -5.98
C VAL A 104 11.90 -2.70 -5.24
N LEU A 105 12.42 -3.58 -4.38
CA LEU A 105 13.72 -3.35 -3.73
C LEU A 105 14.84 -3.22 -4.76
N ASP A 106 14.86 -4.07 -5.79
CA ASP A 106 15.85 -4.00 -6.87
C ASP A 106 15.75 -2.67 -7.62
N ALA A 107 14.52 -2.21 -7.93
CA ALA A 107 14.30 -0.92 -8.57
C ALA A 107 14.73 0.26 -7.68
N LEU A 108 14.46 0.21 -6.37
CA LEU A 108 14.92 1.21 -5.40
C LEU A 108 16.45 1.21 -5.26
N THR A 109 17.06 0.03 -5.31
CA THR A 109 18.53 -0.14 -5.28
C THR A 109 19.14 0.48 -6.53
N ALA A 110 18.60 0.17 -7.70
CA ALA A 110 19.03 0.75 -8.97
C ALA A 110 18.88 2.28 -9.01
N ALA A 111 17.87 2.81 -8.30
CA ALA A 111 17.65 4.24 -8.14
C ALA A 111 18.47 4.91 -7.03
N GLY A 112 19.28 4.14 -6.27
CA GLY A 112 20.17 4.66 -5.22
C GLY A 112 19.55 4.84 -3.84
N TYR A 113 18.30 4.37 -3.64
CA TYR A 113 17.59 4.46 -2.35
C TYR A 113 17.91 3.31 -1.39
N ALA A 114 18.35 2.17 -1.92
CA ALA A 114 18.70 0.99 -1.14
C ALA A 114 20.14 0.54 -1.47
N GLY A 115 20.83 -0.08 -0.52
CA GLY A 115 22.20 -0.58 -0.71
C GLY A 115 23.28 0.02 0.21
N ARG A 116 22.93 0.93 1.13
CA ARG A 116 23.79 1.28 2.27
C ARG A 116 23.34 0.49 3.50
N ASP A 117 24.19 -0.43 3.94
CA ASP A 117 24.23 -1.05 5.26
C ASP A 117 23.11 -2.05 5.64
N GLY A 118 23.23 -3.26 5.10
CA GLY A 118 22.55 -4.46 5.59
C GLY A 118 23.26 -5.19 6.75
N ALA A 119 24.14 -4.53 7.50
CA ALA A 119 24.86 -5.13 8.63
C ALA A 119 24.38 -4.53 9.97
N GLY A 120 23.30 -5.09 10.51
CA GLY A 120 23.00 -4.96 11.95
C GLY A 120 23.96 -5.83 12.78
N PRO A 121 24.26 -5.46 14.05
CA PRO A 121 25.26 -6.15 14.86
C PRO A 121 24.83 -7.58 15.23
N ALA A 122 25.85 -8.44 15.35
CA ALA A 122 25.79 -9.86 15.68
C ALA A 122 25.19 -10.16 17.07
#